data_AF-A0A381TH47-F1
#
_entry.id   AF-A0A381TH47-F1
#
_cell.length_a   1.000
_cell.length_b   1.000
_cell.length_c   1.000
_cell.angle_alpha   90.00
_cell.angle_beta   90.00
_cell.angle_gamma   90.00
#
_symmetry.space_group_name_H-M   'P 1'
#
loop_
_entity.id
_entity.type
_entity.pdbx_description
1 polymer ?
#
loop_
_entity_poly.entity_id
_entity_poly.type
_entity_poly.pdbx_seq_one_letter_code
_entity_poly.pdbx_strand_id
1 'polypeptide(L)'
;MAIKLTPKCTGSKGYGYSAKGYIIPCCWCDPIDGTPGSKDEVVQRGFFQEHLHISKAESIEEIISDKVWVDFFDGLINDPENAMSVCKRWCGTEMQNKIHEKFGRKSSDMSTSNFRTETKGRNYKREVVLVEQLMDKWDE
;
A
#
# COMPACT_ATOMS: atom_id res chain seq x y z
N MET A 1 -19.99 11.08 17.61
CA MET A 1 -20.53 10.11 16.64
C MET A 1 -19.48 9.03 16.50
N ALA A 2 -19.83 7.77 16.75
CA ALA A 2 -18.87 6.67 16.62
C ALA A 2 -18.45 6.54 15.14
N ILE A 3 -17.15 6.66 14.87
CA ILE A 3 -16.60 6.50 13.52
C ILE A 3 -16.58 5.00 13.21
N LYS A 4 -17.28 4.59 12.14
CA LYS A 4 -17.20 3.23 11.61
C LYS A 4 -16.22 3.19 10.45
N LEU A 5 -15.12 2.45 10.62
CA LEU A 5 -14.13 2.22 9.57
C LEU A 5 -14.38 0.89 8.87
N THR A 6 -14.12 0.86 7.57
CA THR A 6 -14.16 -0.34 6.72
C THR A 6 -12.80 -0.47 6.02
N PRO A 7 -11.76 -0.84 6.78
CA PRO A 7 -10.40 -0.87 6.27
C PRO A 7 -10.24 -1.88 5.12
N LYS A 8 -9.58 -1.43 4.05
CA LYS A 8 -9.30 -2.27 2.87
C LYS A 8 -8.01 -3.09 3.04
N CYS A 9 -7.12 -2.61 3.90
CA CYS A 9 -5.82 -3.22 4.21
C CYS A 9 -5.91 -4.55 4.96
N THR A 10 -7.00 -4.80 5.67
CA THR A 10 -7.28 -6.09 6.33
C THR A 10 -8.00 -7.10 5.41
N GLY A 11 -8.37 -6.66 4.21
CA GLY A 11 -9.13 -7.46 3.25
C GLY A 11 -8.32 -7.75 1.99
N SER A 12 -8.85 -7.36 0.83
CA SER A 12 -8.32 -7.73 -0.48
C SER A 12 -7.13 -6.91 -0.97
N LYS A 13 -6.82 -5.78 -0.32
CA LYS A 13 -5.72 -4.89 -0.70
C LYS A 13 -4.66 -5.01 0.37
N GLY A 14 -3.66 -5.87 0.17
CA GLY A 14 -2.59 -6.08 1.15
C GLY A 14 -1.73 -4.84 1.42
N TYR A 15 -0.51 -5.05 1.90
CA TYR A 15 0.42 -3.99 2.27
C TYR A 15 0.92 -3.19 1.05
N GLY A 16 1.34 -1.96 1.28
CA GLY A 16 1.98 -1.11 0.27
C GLY A 16 3.50 -1.16 0.36
N TYR A 17 4.15 -0.72 -0.72
CA TYR A 17 5.59 -0.49 -0.77
C TYR A 17 5.83 0.95 -1.20
N SER A 18 6.60 1.68 -0.39
CA SER A 18 6.99 3.06 -0.69
C SER A 18 8.22 3.09 -1.58
N ALA A 19 8.29 4.06 -2.50
CA ALA A 19 9.48 4.29 -3.33
C ALA A 19 10.74 4.61 -2.50
N LYS A 20 10.58 4.95 -1.22
CA LYS A 20 11.66 5.18 -0.27
C LYS A 20 12.26 3.90 0.33
N GLY A 21 11.79 2.72 -0.05
CA GLY A 21 12.32 1.43 0.44
C GLY A 21 11.68 0.90 1.73
N TYR A 22 10.47 1.38 2.07
CA TYR A 22 9.74 0.97 3.27
C TYR A 22 8.47 0.19 2.90
N ILE A 23 8.17 -0.86 3.67
CA ILE A 23 6.85 -1.49 3.65
C ILE A 23 5.91 -0.63 4.49
N ILE A 24 4.69 -0.41 4.00
CA ILE A 24 3.69 0.45 4.65
C ILE A 24 2.35 -0.28 4.76
N PRO A 25 1.53 0.00 5.79
CA PRO A 25 0.34 -0.80 6.07
C PRO A 25 -0.82 -0.56 5.11
N CYS A 26 -0.77 0.51 4.33
CA CYS A 26 -1.75 0.85 3.31
C CYS A 26 -1.08 1.73 2.25
N CYS A 27 -1.46 1.60 0.97
CA CYS A 27 -0.93 2.48 -0.07
C CYS A 27 -1.23 3.97 0.15
N TRP A 28 -2.28 4.31 0.91
CA TRP A 28 -2.58 5.68 1.29
C TRP A 28 -1.64 6.23 2.37
N CYS A 29 -0.90 5.38 3.07
CA CYS A 29 0.12 5.77 4.03
C CYS A 29 1.46 6.15 3.37
N ASP A 30 1.57 6.07 2.04
CA ASP A 30 2.77 6.53 1.34
C ASP A 30 2.81 8.07 1.37
N PRO A 31 3.84 8.70 1.94
CA PRO A 31 3.94 10.15 2.03
C PRO A 31 4.23 10.75 0.64
N ILE A 32 3.18 11.03 -0.13
CA ILE A 32 3.26 11.76 -1.41
C ILE A 32 3.38 13.26 -1.14
N ASP A 33 4.39 13.92 -1.72
CA ASP A 33 4.59 15.37 -1.59
C ASP A 33 3.32 16.14 -1.99
N GLY A 34 2.86 17.04 -1.11
CA GLY A 34 1.65 17.84 -1.34
C GLY A 34 0.33 17.25 -0.81
N THR A 35 0.32 16.11 -0.10
CA THR A 35 -0.87 15.64 0.64
C THR A 35 -0.85 16.13 2.10
N PRO A 36 -1.75 17.05 2.50
CA PRO A 36 -1.77 17.55 3.88
C PRO A 36 -2.16 16.44 4.86
N GLY A 37 -1.38 16.27 5.93
CA GLY A 37 -1.70 15.45 7.11
C GLY A 37 -1.31 13.97 7.05
N SER A 38 -1.11 13.37 5.86
CA SER A 38 -0.72 11.95 5.77
C SER A 38 0.77 11.72 6.07
N LYS A 39 1.64 12.63 5.63
CA LYS A 39 3.08 12.50 5.84
C LYS A 39 3.45 12.52 7.31
N ASP A 40 2.97 13.52 8.02
CA ASP A 40 3.41 13.79 9.38
C ASP A 40 2.92 12.69 10.33
N GLU A 41 1.68 12.23 10.20
CA GLU A 41 1.13 11.22 11.11
C GLU A 41 1.73 9.83 10.88
N VAL A 42 1.96 9.42 9.62
CA VAL A 42 2.56 8.11 9.33
C VAL A 42 4.03 8.08 9.77
N VAL A 43 4.76 9.18 9.55
CA VAL A 43 6.15 9.32 10.03
C VAL A 43 6.19 9.37 11.57
N GLN A 44 5.30 10.14 12.21
CA GLN A 44 5.20 10.22 13.67
C GLN A 44 4.87 8.87 14.32
N ARG A 45 4.06 8.03 13.66
CA ARG A 45 3.77 6.66 14.11
C ARG A 45 4.92 5.68 13.90
N GLY A 46 6.02 6.10 13.27
CA GLY A 46 7.25 5.33 13.21
C GLY A 46 7.41 4.40 12.01
N PHE A 47 6.54 4.47 10.99
CA PHE A 47 6.64 3.61 9.81
C PHE A 47 7.88 3.85 8.92
N PHE A 48 8.59 4.95 9.15
CA PHE A 48 9.79 5.34 8.40
C PHE A 48 11.05 5.35 9.28
N GLN A 49 11.08 4.54 10.35
CA GLN A 49 12.28 4.33 11.15
C GLN A 49 13.28 3.45 10.41
N GLU A 50 14.58 3.73 10.56
CA GLU A 50 15.64 3.09 9.78
C GLU A 50 15.63 1.56 9.88
N HIS A 51 15.30 1.00 11.04
CA HIS A 51 15.26 -0.45 11.25
C HIS A 51 14.14 -1.16 10.47
N LEU A 52 13.10 -0.42 10.04
CA LEU A 52 12.02 -0.93 9.20
C LEU A 52 12.30 -0.78 7.70
N HIS A 53 13.45 -0.21 7.33
CA HIS A 53 13.86 -0.14 5.92
C HIS A 53 14.18 -1.54 5.40
N ILE A 54 13.74 -1.85 4.17
CA ILE A 54 13.87 -3.21 3.61
C ILE A 54 15.31 -3.69 3.48
N SER A 55 16.28 -2.77 3.38
CA SER A 55 17.71 -3.13 3.34
C SER A 55 18.33 -3.45 4.70
N LYS A 56 17.58 -3.21 5.80
CA LYS A 56 18.03 -3.43 7.18
C LYS A 56 17.36 -4.65 7.83
N ALA A 57 16.13 -4.96 7.43
CA ALA A 57 15.41 -6.14 7.90
C ALA A 57 15.94 -7.42 7.23
N GLU A 58 15.96 -8.52 7.98
CA GLU A 58 16.32 -9.85 7.46
C GLU A 58 15.20 -10.43 6.59
N SER A 59 13.95 -10.08 6.90
CA SER A 59 12.78 -10.51 6.12
C SER A 59 11.62 -9.52 6.20
N ILE A 60 10.60 -9.70 5.33
CA ILE A 60 9.39 -8.87 5.38
C ILE A 60 8.56 -9.20 6.64
N GLU A 61 8.59 -10.45 7.09
CA GLU A 61 7.90 -10.92 8.30
C GLU A 61 8.37 -10.18 9.54
N GLU A 62 9.67 -9.87 9.63
CA GLU A 62 10.23 -9.05 10.71
C GLU A 62 9.59 -7.66 10.75
N ILE A 63 9.47 -7.01 9.58
CA ILE A 63 8.87 -5.67 9.45
C ILE A 63 7.40 -5.68 9.87
N ILE A 64 6.60 -6.61 9.33
CA ILE A 64 5.15 -6.64 9.60
C ILE A 64 4.79 -7.15 10.99
N SER A 65 5.73 -7.79 11.68
CA SER A 65 5.58 -8.23 13.07
C SER A 65 6.05 -7.17 14.08
N ASP A 66 6.64 -6.06 13.61
CA ASP A 66 7.09 -4.97 14.46
C ASP A 66 5.91 -4.34 15.23
N LYS A 67 6.20 -3.83 16.43
CA LYS A 67 5.20 -3.21 17.30
C LYS A 67 4.42 -2.10 16.59
N VAL A 68 5.07 -1.30 15.74
CA VAL A 68 4.45 -0.22 14.96
C VAL A 68 3.32 -0.78 14.07
N TRP A 69 3.52 -1.95 13.49
CA TRP A 69 2.54 -2.63 12.64
C TRP A 69 1.39 -3.21 13.44
N VAL A 70 1.69 -3.88 14.55
CA VAL A 70 0.69 -4.45 15.46
C VAL A 70 -0.19 -3.35 16.03
N ASP A 71 0.41 -2.28 16.57
CA ASP A 71 -0.30 -1.13 17.14
C ASP A 71 -1.22 -0.45 16.11
N PHE A 72 -0.78 -0.39 14.84
CA PHE A 72 -1.60 0.19 13.78
C PHE A 72 -2.87 -0.61 13.50
N PHE A 73 -2.75 -1.93 13.32
CA PHE A 73 -3.92 -2.77 13.04
C PHE A 73 -4.82 -2.93 14.26
N ASP A 74 -4.24 -3.01 15.46
CA ASP A 74 -4.99 -3.01 16.72
C ASP A 74 -5.81 -1.73 16.86
N GLY A 75 -5.17 -0.56 16.72
CA GLY A 75 -5.87 0.72 16.76
C GLY A 75 -6.91 0.88 15.65
N LEU A 76 -6.68 0.30 14.47
CA LEU A 76 -7.66 0.37 13.37
C LEU A 76 -8.94 -0.43 13.65
N ILE A 77 -8.83 -1.54 14.38
CA ILE A 77 -9.95 -2.47 14.68
C ILE A 77 -10.63 -2.09 16.00
N ASN A 78 -9.83 -1.84 17.03
CA ASN A 78 -10.29 -1.69 18.41
C ASN A 78 -10.47 -0.21 18.81
N ASP A 79 -9.83 0.73 18.11
CA ASP A 79 -9.91 2.17 18.39
C ASP A 79 -10.08 3.05 17.13
N PRO A 80 -11.20 2.89 16.40
CA PRO A 80 -11.44 3.63 15.16
C PRO A 80 -11.55 5.15 15.37
N GLU A 81 -11.80 5.61 16.61
CA GLU A 81 -11.85 7.03 16.96
C GLU A 81 -10.47 7.68 16.99
N ASN A 82 -9.42 6.95 17.39
CA ASN A 82 -8.02 7.42 17.34
C ASN A 82 -7.23 6.90 16.12
N ALA A 83 -7.90 6.22 15.21
CA ALA A 83 -7.31 5.82 13.93
C ALA A 83 -6.74 7.03 13.17
N MET A 84 -5.74 6.72 12.34
CA MET A 84 -5.04 7.69 11.51
C MET A 84 -6.00 8.54 10.68
N SER A 85 -5.70 9.84 10.51
CA SER A 85 -6.50 10.76 9.70
C SER A 85 -6.72 10.23 8.28
N VAL A 86 -5.71 9.57 7.70
CA VAL A 86 -5.79 8.91 6.40
C VAL A 86 -6.77 7.73 6.40
N CYS A 87 -6.82 6.94 7.48
CA CYS A 87 -7.78 5.85 7.64
C CYS A 87 -9.21 6.38 7.75
N LYS A 88 -9.42 7.43 8.54
CA LYS A 88 -10.73 8.08 8.68
C LYS A 88 -11.21 8.65 7.34
N ARG A 89 -10.33 9.31 6.59
CA ARG A 89 -10.64 9.90 5.28
C ARG A 89 -11.02 8.85 4.23
N TRP A 90 -10.21 7.80 4.08
CA TRP A 90 -10.37 6.84 2.99
C TRP A 90 -11.20 5.62 3.35
N CYS A 91 -11.21 5.19 4.61
CA CYS A 91 -11.95 4.02 5.08
C CYS A 91 -13.20 4.40 5.89
N GLY A 92 -13.41 5.67 6.26
CA GLY A 92 -14.61 6.14 6.96
C GLY A 92 -15.71 6.70 6.04
N THR A 93 -15.49 6.80 4.74
CA THR A 93 -16.47 7.40 3.80
C THR A 93 -17.46 6.36 3.28
N GLU A 94 -18.76 6.57 3.54
CA GLU A 94 -19.84 5.68 3.08
C GLU A 94 -19.84 5.43 1.57
N MET A 95 -19.42 6.41 0.77
CA MET A 95 -19.44 6.32 -0.69
C MET A 95 -18.51 5.21 -1.22
N GLN A 96 -17.37 4.97 -0.56
CA GLN A 96 -16.49 3.86 -0.92
C GLN A 96 -17.07 2.51 -0.47
N ASN A 97 -17.85 2.50 0.61
CA ASN A 97 -18.47 1.31 1.18
C ASN A 97 -19.64 0.83 0.32
N LYS A 98 -20.50 1.74 -0.14
CA LYS A 98 -21.63 1.43 -1.03
C LYS A 98 -21.18 0.88 -2.37
N ILE A 99 -20.05 1.34 -2.92
CA ILE A 99 -19.48 0.78 -4.16
C ILE A 99 -18.96 -0.64 -3.90
N HIS A 100 -18.29 -0.89 -2.76
CA HIS A 100 -17.81 -2.24 -2.43
C HIS A 100 -18.96 -3.21 -2.09
N GLU A 101 -20.03 -2.76 -1.44
CA GLU A 101 -21.22 -3.58 -1.22
C GLU A 101 -21.98 -3.87 -2.52
N LYS A 102 -22.05 -2.89 -3.43
CA LYS A 102 -22.82 -3.01 -4.69
C LYS A 102 -22.06 -3.71 -5.80
N PHE A 103 -20.73 -3.64 -5.81
CA PHE A 103 -19.87 -4.17 -6.89
C PHE A 103 -18.69 -5.02 -6.39
N GLY A 104 -18.51 -5.19 -5.08
CA GLY A 104 -17.50 -6.08 -4.53
C GLY A 104 -17.82 -7.53 -4.86
N ARG A 105 -16.94 -8.18 -5.61
CA ARG A 105 -17.01 -9.63 -5.83
C ARG A 105 -16.91 -10.33 -4.49
N LYS A 106 -17.84 -11.24 -4.21
CA LYS A 106 -17.81 -12.04 -2.98
C LYS A 106 -16.67 -13.06 -3.10
N SER A 107 -16.00 -13.36 -1.99
CA SER A 107 -14.95 -14.39 -1.92
C SER A 107 -15.43 -15.77 -2.40
N SER A 108 -16.74 -16.02 -2.38
CA SER A 108 -17.37 -17.24 -2.92
C SER A 108 -17.26 -17.39 -4.44
N ASP A 109 -17.01 -16.28 -5.15
CA ASP A 109 -16.99 -16.26 -6.62
C ASP A 109 -15.58 -16.57 -7.19
N MET A 110 -14.61 -16.86 -6.31
CA MET A 110 -13.20 -17.08 -6.65
C MET A 110 -12.90 -18.51 -7.17
N SER A 111 -13.89 -19.39 -7.35
CA SER A 111 -13.61 -20.78 -7.75
C SER A 111 -13.62 -21.07 -9.27
N THR A 112 -13.98 -20.11 -10.13
CA THR A 112 -14.15 -20.41 -11.58
C THR A 112 -13.70 -19.35 -12.57
N SER A 113 -12.85 -18.39 -12.18
CA SER A 113 -12.15 -17.61 -13.22
C SER A 113 -10.90 -18.36 -13.67
N ASN A 114 -11.06 -19.20 -14.71
CA ASN A 114 -9.94 -19.53 -15.58
C ASN A 114 -9.30 -18.20 -16.02
N PHE A 115 -8.08 -17.96 -15.55
CA PHE A 115 -7.26 -16.81 -15.92
C PHE A 115 -6.92 -16.92 -17.41
N ARG A 116 -7.83 -16.43 -18.26
CA ARG A 116 -7.61 -16.30 -19.70
C ARG A 116 -6.69 -15.10 -19.90
N THR A 117 -5.40 -15.37 -20.06
CA THR A 117 -4.42 -14.39 -20.55
C THR A 117 -4.72 -14.06 -22.01
N GLU A 118 -5.69 -13.20 -22.28
CA GLU A 118 -5.71 -12.47 -23.54
C GLU A 118 -4.81 -11.23 -23.41
N THR A 119 -3.51 -11.45 -23.43
CA THR A 119 -2.58 -10.38 -23.78
C THR A 119 -2.82 -10.03 -25.24
N LYS A 120 -3.55 -8.94 -25.51
CA LYS A 120 -3.43 -8.25 -26.80
C LYS A 120 -2.00 -7.74 -26.90
N GLY A 121 -1.14 -8.52 -27.54
CA GLY A 121 0.26 -8.18 -27.76
C GLY A 121 0.36 -6.87 -28.53
N ARG A 122 0.78 -5.81 -27.84
CA ARG A 122 1.22 -4.58 -28.48
C ARG A 122 2.66 -4.83 -28.93
N ASN A 123 2.84 -5.00 -30.24
CA ASN A 123 4.12 -5.32 -30.86
C ASN A 123 5.05 -4.09 -30.78
N TYR A 124 5.85 -3.99 -29.72
CA TYR A 124 6.90 -3.00 -29.62
C TYR A 124 8.20 -3.66 -30.07
N LYS A 125 8.74 -3.24 -31.22
CA LYS A 125 10.12 -3.57 -31.58
C LYS A 125 11.03 -2.97 -30.51
N ARG A 126 11.53 -3.80 -29.59
CA ARG A 126 12.65 -3.42 -28.73
C ARG A 126 13.91 -3.47 -29.59
N GLU A 127 14.40 -2.31 -29.97
CA GLU A 127 15.80 -2.16 -30.32
C GLU A 127 16.58 -2.32 -29.02
N VAL A 128 17.39 -3.38 -28.94
CA VAL A 128 18.25 -3.64 -27.78
C VAL A 128 19.45 -2.72 -27.93
N VAL A 129 19.38 -1.54 -27.30
CA VAL A 129 20.56 -0.70 -27.11
C VAL A 129 21.37 -1.34 -25.99
N LEU A 130 22.56 -1.84 -26.33
CA LEU A 130 23.52 -2.38 -25.36
C LEU A 130 23.83 -1.31 -24.32
N VAL A 131 23.66 -1.66 -23.04
CA VAL A 131 23.85 -0.76 -21.89
C VAL A 131 25.24 -0.11 -21.90
N GLU A 132 26.23 -0.79 -22.50
CA GLU A 132 27.58 -0.26 -22.71
C GLU A 132 27.59 1.07 -23.48
N GLN A 133 26.72 1.25 -24.48
CA GLN A 133 26.65 2.49 -25.29
C GLN A 133 26.05 3.69 -24.55
N LEU A 134 25.34 3.45 -23.44
CA LEU A 134 24.74 4.51 -22.64
C LEU A 134 25.68 5.02 -21.54
N MET A 135 26.65 4.21 -21.12
CA MET A 135 27.60 4.59 -20.07
C MET A 135 28.68 5.55 -20.59
N ASP A 136 29.06 5.49 -21.87
CA ASP A 136 30.05 6.38 -22.47
C ASP A 136 29.56 7.84 -22.67
N LYS A 137 28.27 8.14 -22.42
CA LYS A 137 27.68 9.48 -22.60
C LYS A 137 27.45 10.27 -21.31
N TRP A 138 27.85 9.73 -20.16
CA TRP A 138 27.61 10.36 -18.86
C TRP A 138 28.84 11.02 -18.24
N ASP A 139 29.99 11.00 -18.92
CA ASP A 139 31.25 11.63 -18.47
C ASP A 139 31.70 12.82 -19.36
N GLU A 140 30.80 13.46 -20.10
CA GLU A 140 31.03 14.79 -20.73
C GLU A 140 30.34 15.94 -19.99
#